data_AF-A0A850AYQ1-F1
#
_entry.id   AF-A0A850AYQ1-F1
#
_cell.length_a   1.000
_cell.length_b   1.000
_cell.length_c   1.000
_cell.angle_alpha   90.00
_cell.angle_beta   90.00
_cell.angle_gamma   90.00
#
_symmetry.space_group_name_H-M   'P 1'
#
loop_
_entity.id
_entity.type
_entity.pdbx_description
1 polymer ?
#
loop_
_entity_poly.entity_id
_entity_poly.type
_entity_poly.pdbx_seq_one_letter_code
_entity_poly.pdbx_strand_id
1 'polypeptide(L)'
;MSALLPACSSDTSPEPEAVLETPGAFTAVDEAPGGPLTLYRTLDTLTLPNDTIVFATVYDVAPTTYEEARELAKDHAIPIRLELQFLSRAAMSAHPLRVVWFRTLTDKEKERIP
;
A
#
# COMPACT_ATOMS: atom_id res chain seq x y z
N MET A 1 -49.43 5.60 10.20
CA MET A 1 -48.58 4.94 9.18
C MET A 1 -47.25 5.66 9.19
N SER A 2 -46.26 5.11 9.91
CA SER A 2 -44.92 5.67 9.97
C SER A 2 -44.11 5.08 8.82
N ALA A 3 -43.65 5.94 7.92
CA ALA A 3 -42.72 5.56 6.87
C ALA A 3 -41.33 5.35 7.50
N LEU A 4 -40.89 4.09 7.59
CA LEU A 4 -39.50 3.75 7.85
C LEU A 4 -38.71 4.07 6.58
N LEU A 5 -37.92 5.14 6.62
CA LEU A 5 -36.89 5.38 5.61
C LEU A 5 -35.84 4.27 5.75
N PRO A 6 -35.41 3.63 4.66
CA PRO A 6 -34.27 2.74 4.70
C PRO A 6 -33.03 3.56 5.07
N ALA A 7 -32.39 3.20 6.17
CA ALA A 7 -31.06 3.67 6.51
C ALA A 7 -30.07 3.15 5.45
N CYS A 8 -29.67 4.01 4.52
CA CYS A 8 -28.53 3.79 3.66
C CYS A 8 -27.26 3.85 4.53
N SER A 9 -26.80 2.69 5.00
CA SER A 9 -25.47 2.52 5.57
C SER A 9 -24.43 2.49 4.42
N SER A 10 -24.18 3.67 3.85
CA SER A 10 -22.92 4.02 3.16
C SER A 10 -21.97 4.41 4.29
N ASP A 11 -20.86 3.74 4.58
CA ASP A 11 -19.64 3.74 3.77
C ASP A 11 -18.60 2.81 4.44
N THR A 12 -18.79 1.49 4.35
CA THR A 12 -17.62 0.61 4.45
C THR A 12 -17.15 0.38 3.03
N SER A 13 -16.40 1.37 2.49
CA SER A 13 -15.69 1.17 1.23
C SER A 13 -14.91 -0.14 1.36
N PRO A 14 -15.12 -1.14 0.47
CA PRO A 14 -14.47 -2.43 0.61
C PRO A 14 -12.97 -2.22 0.72
N GLU A 15 -12.34 -2.92 1.66
CA GLU A 15 -10.88 -2.97 1.74
C GLU A 15 -10.35 -3.40 0.37
N PRO A 16 -9.23 -2.80 -0.10
CA PRO A 16 -8.69 -3.17 -1.40
C PRO A 16 -8.43 -4.68 -1.44
N GLU A 17 -8.95 -5.37 -2.47
CA GLU A 17 -8.72 -6.82 -2.69
C GLU A 17 -7.24 -7.14 -2.98
N ALA A 18 -6.41 -6.11 -3.20
CA ALA A 18 -5.00 -6.24 -3.46
C ALA A 18 -4.24 -6.74 -2.23
N VAL A 19 -3.31 -7.66 -2.47
CA VAL A 19 -2.32 -8.11 -1.50
C VAL A 19 -0.99 -7.38 -1.73
N LEU A 20 -0.06 -7.46 -0.76
CA LEU A 20 1.28 -6.86 -0.82
C LEU A 20 1.99 -7.11 -2.17
N GLU A 21 1.85 -8.31 -2.71
CA GLU A 21 2.52 -8.75 -3.94
C GLU A 21 1.86 -8.21 -5.22
N THR A 22 0.70 -7.54 -5.11
CA THR A 22 -0.03 -7.03 -6.28
C THR A 22 0.68 -5.79 -6.81
N PRO A 23 1.13 -5.76 -8.08
CA PRO A 23 1.67 -4.55 -8.68
C PRO A 23 0.68 -3.38 -8.61
N GLY A 24 1.11 -2.27 -8.03
CA GLY A 24 0.29 -1.08 -7.80
C GLY A 24 -0.41 -1.03 -6.43
N ALA A 25 -0.25 -2.05 -5.58
CA ALA A 25 -0.71 -2.00 -4.20
C ALA A 25 0.12 -1.00 -3.40
N PHE A 26 -0.56 -0.15 -2.62
CA PHE A 26 0.04 0.70 -1.62
C PHE A 26 -0.08 0.02 -0.26
N THR A 27 1.07 -0.27 0.36
CA THR A 27 1.14 -0.94 1.66
C THR A 27 1.76 0.00 2.67
N ALA A 28 1.06 0.23 3.78
CA ALA A 28 1.59 0.92 4.94
C ALA A 28 2.14 -0.12 5.93
N VAL A 29 3.34 0.09 6.43
CA VAL A 29 4.06 -0.84 7.31
C VAL A 29 4.52 -0.13 8.58
N ASP A 30 4.25 -0.73 9.74
CA ASP A 30 4.75 -0.28 11.04
C ASP A 30 6.13 -0.90 11.33
N GLU A 31 7.18 -0.24 10.85
CA GLU A 31 8.56 -0.74 10.97
C GLU A 31 9.15 -0.52 12.37
N ALA A 32 8.64 0.48 13.09
CA ALA A 32 9.11 0.89 14.39
C ALA A 32 7.90 1.17 15.30
N PRO A 33 7.62 0.30 16.31
CA PRO A 33 6.43 0.44 17.14
C PRO A 33 6.31 1.84 17.78
N GLY A 34 5.18 2.50 17.53
CA GLY A 34 4.91 3.86 18.00
C GLY A 34 5.53 4.98 17.16
N GLY A 35 6.20 4.63 16.06
CA GLY A 35 6.68 5.55 15.03
C GLY A 35 5.64 5.76 13.90
N PRO A 36 5.99 6.60 12.90
CA PRO A 36 5.18 6.73 11.70
C PRO A 36 5.25 5.46 10.83
N LEU A 37 4.19 5.21 10.07
CA LEU A 37 4.13 4.13 9.10
C LEU A 37 4.96 4.49 7.86
N THR A 38 5.65 3.51 7.30
CA THR A 38 6.31 3.64 6.00
C THR A 38 5.35 3.24 4.89
N LEU A 39 5.21 4.10 3.87
CA LEU A 39 4.33 3.85 2.73
C LEU A 39 5.12 3.32 1.53
N TYR A 40 4.80 2.10 1.12
CA TYR A 40 5.36 1.40 -0.02
C TYR A 40 4.35 1.30 -1.15
N ARG A 41 4.82 1.32 -2.41
CA ARG A 41 4.02 0.85 -3.55
C ARG A 41 4.76 -0.23 -4.30
N THR A 42 4.12 -1.39 -4.41
CA THR A 42 4.66 -2.54 -5.15
C THR A 42 4.71 -2.21 -6.64
N LEU A 43 5.88 -2.37 -7.25
CA LEU A 43 6.13 -2.26 -8.68
C LEU A 43 6.06 -3.63 -9.34
N ASP A 44 6.71 -4.63 -8.73
CA ASP A 44 6.72 -6.00 -9.21
C ASP A 44 7.11 -6.96 -8.08
N THR A 45 7.15 -8.26 -8.39
CA THR A 45 7.67 -9.29 -7.49
C THR A 45 8.53 -10.32 -8.22
N LEU A 46 9.51 -10.87 -7.51
CA LEU A 46 10.31 -12.01 -7.96
C LEU A 46 10.18 -13.14 -6.94
N THR A 47 9.52 -14.23 -7.34
CA THR A 47 9.39 -15.43 -6.52
C THR A 47 10.66 -16.28 -6.61
N LEU A 48 11.26 -16.56 -5.46
CA LEU A 48 12.38 -17.48 -5.27
C LEU A 48 11.88 -18.73 -4.52
N PRO A 49 12.63 -19.84 -4.51
CA PRO A 49 12.17 -21.07 -3.85
C PRO A 49 11.78 -20.93 -2.36
N ASN A 50 12.35 -19.95 -1.64
CA ASN A 50 12.15 -19.79 -0.21
C ASN A 50 11.55 -18.43 0.19
N ASP A 51 11.37 -17.50 -0.75
CA ASP A 51 10.90 -16.14 -0.46
C ASP A 51 10.36 -15.46 -1.71
N THR A 52 9.66 -14.34 -1.54
CA THR A 52 9.30 -13.44 -2.63
C THR A 52 9.95 -12.09 -2.39
N ILE A 53 10.70 -11.61 -3.39
CA ILE A 53 11.26 -10.26 -3.36
C ILE A 53 10.21 -9.31 -3.94
N VAL A 54 9.86 -8.28 -3.18
CA VAL A 54 8.98 -7.19 -3.60
C VAL A 54 9.86 -6.04 -4.06
N PHE A 55 9.68 -5.63 -5.32
CA PHE A 55 10.27 -4.39 -5.83
C PHE A 55 9.27 -3.28 -5.55
N ALA A 56 9.65 -2.27 -4.77
CA ALA A 56 8.72 -1.23 -4.34
C ALA A 56 9.32 0.18 -4.45
N THR A 57 8.45 1.16 -4.69
CA THR A 57 8.74 2.57 -4.46
C THR A 57 8.46 2.92 -2.99
N VAL A 58 9.29 3.76 -2.38
CA VAL A 58 9.12 4.26 -1.02
C VAL A 58 8.76 5.74 -1.06
N TYR A 59 7.68 6.14 -0.40
CA TYR A 59 7.22 7.52 -0.39
C TYR A 59 7.78 8.31 0.80
N ASP A 60 8.03 9.60 0.58
CA ASP A 60 8.54 10.51 1.60
C ASP A 60 7.39 11.16 2.40
N VAL A 61 6.65 10.32 3.09
CA VAL A 61 5.55 10.68 3.99
C VAL A 61 5.69 9.94 5.31
N ALA A 62 4.99 10.42 6.33
CA ALA A 62 5.04 9.84 7.68
C ALA A 62 3.64 9.73 8.31
N PRO A 63 2.69 9.01 7.67
CA PRO A 63 1.36 8.81 8.23
C PRO A 63 1.44 8.10 9.57
N THR A 64 0.62 8.54 10.52
CA THR A 64 0.53 7.96 11.87
C THR A 64 -0.59 6.91 11.99
N THR A 65 -1.46 6.84 10.98
CA THR A 65 -2.57 5.89 10.93
C THR A 65 -2.71 5.28 9.54
N TYR A 66 -3.32 4.09 9.47
CA TYR A 66 -3.60 3.44 8.18
C TYR A 66 -4.57 4.24 7.31
N GLU A 67 -5.50 4.97 7.92
CA GLU A 67 -6.45 5.81 7.18
C GLU A 67 -5.76 7.05 6.59
N GLU A 68 -4.86 7.68 7.34
CA GLU A 68 -4.03 8.76 6.81
C GLU A 68 -3.14 8.27 5.65
N ALA A 69 -2.54 7.09 5.80
CA ALA A 69 -1.76 6.46 4.73
C ALA A 69 -2.61 6.19 3.49
N ARG A 70 -3.87 5.76 3.65
CA ARG A 70 -4.83 5.58 2.56
C ARG A 70 -5.11 6.87 1.82
N GLU A 71 -5.41 7.96 2.54
CA GLU A 71 -5.71 9.24 1.91
C GLU A 71 -4.49 9.80 1.17
N LEU A 72 -3.30 9.70 1.77
CA LEU A 72 -2.06 10.06 1.11
C LEU A 72 -1.87 9.25 -0.17
N ALA A 73 -1.98 7.91 -0.12
CA ALA A 73 -1.77 7.01 -1.25
C ALA A 73 -2.65 7.30 -2.49
N LYS A 74 -3.77 7.99 -2.32
CA LYS A 74 -4.63 8.42 -3.44
C LYS A 74 -4.02 9.58 -4.23
N ASP A 75 -3.14 10.39 -3.62
CA ASP A 75 -2.47 11.49 -4.30
C ASP A 75 -1.46 10.97 -5.35
N HIS A 76 -1.47 11.58 -6.52
CA HIS A 76 -0.55 11.25 -7.61
C HIS A 76 0.78 12.01 -7.48
N ALA A 77 0.82 13.07 -6.68
CA ALA A 77 1.97 13.94 -6.50
C ALA A 77 2.73 13.67 -5.19
N ILE A 78 2.44 12.57 -4.47
CA ILE A 78 3.18 12.21 -3.25
C ILE A 78 4.68 12.17 -3.55
N PRO A 79 5.52 12.89 -2.78
CA PRO A 79 6.96 12.85 -2.92
C PRO A 79 7.51 11.42 -2.76
N ILE A 80 8.42 11.03 -3.64
CA ILE A 80 9.10 9.73 -3.60
C ILE A 80 10.43 9.91 -2.86
N ARG A 81 10.67 9.07 -1.84
CA ARG A 81 11.96 9.00 -1.14
C ARG A 81 12.95 8.13 -1.91
N LEU A 82 12.50 6.95 -2.36
CA LEU A 82 13.29 5.98 -3.13
C LEU A 82 12.44 5.43 -4.27
N GLU A 83 12.92 5.54 -5.51
CA GLU A 83 12.16 5.06 -6.67
C GLU A 83 12.08 3.53 -6.73
N LEU A 84 13.13 2.84 -6.26
CA LEU A 84 13.23 1.39 -6.27
C LEU A 84 13.93 0.89 -4.99
N GLN A 85 13.24 0.03 -4.24
CA GLN A 85 13.70 -0.66 -3.05
C GLN A 85 13.36 -2.15 -3.19
N PHE A 86 14.29 -3.02 -2.81
CA PHE A 86 14.11 -4.48 -2.80
C PHE A 86 13.80 -4.92 -1.39
N LEU A 87 12.66 -5.56 -1.19
CA LEU A 87 12.17 -5.98 0.13
C LEU A 87 11.87 -7.47 0.11
N SER A 88 12.29 -8.19 1.14
CA SER A 88 11.81 -9.56 1.37
C SER A 88 10.36 -9.51 1.83
N ARG A 89 9.47 -10.26 1.18
CA ARG A 89 8.07 -10.42 1.60
C ARG A 89 8.00 -10.97 3.03
N ALA A 90 8.86 -11.93 3.37
CA ALA A 90 8.95 -12.46 4.72
C ALA A 90 9.36 -11.39 5.74
N ALA A 91 10.36 -10.55 5.41
CA ALA A 91 10.78 -9.45 6.28
C ALA A 91 9.67 -8.41 6.47
N MET A 92 8.99 -8.00 5.39
CA MET A 92 7.85 -7.08 5.50
C MET A 92 6.73 -7.66 6.37
N SER A 93 6.41 -8.94 6.19
CA SER A 93 5.36 -9.62 6.95
C SER A 93 5.70 -9.85 8.42
N ALA A 94 6.95 -9.62 8.83
CA ALA A 94 7.34 -9.62 10.25
C ALA A 94 6.85 -8.37 11.00
N HIS A 95 6.39 -7.35 10.27
CA HIS A 95 5.83 -6.11 10.80
C HIS A 95 4.31 -6.06 10.62
N PRO A 96 3.57 -5.36 11.50
CA PRO A 96 2.19 -4.99 11.21
C PRO A 96 2.12 -4.20 9.90
N LEU A 97 1.28 -4.64 8.98
CA LEU A 97 1.11 -3.99 7.68
C LEU A 97 -0.34 -4.04 7.23
N ARG A 98 -0.69 -3.13 6.31
CA ARG A 98 -1.99 -3.14 5.63
C ARG A 98 -1.85 -2.59 4.22
N VAL A 99 -2.48 -3.25 3.26
CA VAL A 99 -2.73 -2.65 1.94
C VAL A 99 -3.82 -1.59 2.12
N VAL A 100 -3.45 -0.33 1.93
CA VAL A 100 -4.31 0.83 2.21
C VAL A 100 -4.96 1.39 0.95
N TRP A 101 -4.36 1.14 -0.21
CA TRP A 101 -4.90 1.57 -1.49
C TRP A 101 -4.37 0.69 -2.62
N PHE A 102 -5.02 0.75 -3.78
CA PHE A 102 -4.59 0.07 -4.98
C PHE A 102 -4.93 0.90 -6.21
N ARG A 103 -3.95 1.05 -7.11
CA ARG A 103 -4.20 1.49 -8.49
C ARG A 103 -3.17 0.84 -9.40
N THR A 104 -3.58 0.57 -10.63
CA THR A 104 -2.67 0.02 -11.65
C THR A 104 -1.45 0.92 -11.86
N LEU A 105 -0.33 0.30 -12.23
CA LEU A 105 0.89 1.02 -12.58
C LEU A 105 0.73 1.70 -13.94
N THR A 106 1.22 2.94 -14.03
CA THR A 106 1.42 3.63 -15.30
C THR A 106 2.61 3.02 -16.05
N ASP A 107 2.70 3.26 -17.36
CA ASP A 107 3.78 2.68 -18.17
C ASP A 107 5.17 3.17 -17.71
N LYS A 108 5.30 4.45 -17.35
CA LYS A 108 6.51 5.01 -16.75
C LYS A 108 6.92 4.32 -15.44
N GLU A 109 5.97 3.84 -14.65
CA GLU A 109 6.26 3.15 -13.39
C GLU A 109 6.73 1.71 -13.63
N LYS A 110 6.23 1.06 -14.69
CA LYS A 110 6.68 -0.28 -15.09
C LYS A 110 8.10 -0.25 -15.65
N GLU A 111 8.49 0.83 -16.34
CA GLU A 111 9.85 1.02 -16.88
C GLU A 111 10.95 1.11 -15.80
N ARG A 112 10.58 1.29 -14.53
CA ARG A 112 11.53 1.33 -13.40
C ARG A 112 12.01 -0.05 -12.96
N ILE A 113 11.37 -1.12 -13.44
CA ILE A 113 11.72 -2.49 -13.11
C ILE A 113 12.86 -2.92 -14.05
N PRO A 114 14.02 -3.37 -13.52
CA PRO A 114 15.17 -3.79 -14.33
C PRO A 114 14.97 -5.13 -15.05
#